data_AF-A0A0Q0TU21-F1
#
_entry.id   AF-A0A0Q0TU21-F1
#
_cell.length_a   1.000
_cell.length_b   1.000
_cell.length_c   1.000
_cell.angle_alpha   90.00
_cell.angle_beta   90.00
_cell.angle_gamma   90.00
#
_symmetry.space_group_name_H-M   'P 1'
#
loop_
_entity.id
_entity.type
_entity.pdbx_description
1 polymer ?
#
loop_
_entity_poly.entity_id
_entity_poly.type
_entity_poly.pdbx_seq_one_letter_code
_entity_poly.pdbx_strand_id
1 'polypeptide(L)'
;MFLYHYYDKMTGPFMNLSELANEEANFILNKIKENKPKAQSAQRDYEYMFRRRMYEDILRKEFLKKGGIIKRDVPHYMVVEHSPWLSTWFENSSFVRISIEEFDTKTISFTYGDSHPTFSPWPRDDDWKEYRRKLYTYEEILEIIKKYGLPQDWNNDGNYGPERYIEAHIWSDDTINKYRIF
;
A
#
# COMPACT_ATOMS: atom_id res chain seq x y z
N MET A 1 13.91 -3.87 -9.87
CA MET A 1 13.05 -3.80 -8.67
C MET A 1 11.81 -4.64 -8.92
N PHE A 2 11.35 -5.41 -7.94
CA PHE A 2 10.09 -6.15 -8.00
C PHE A 2 9.05 -5.53 -7.08
N LEU A 3 7.78 -5.62 -7.48
CA LEU A 3 6.65 -5.25 -6.65
C LEU A 3 5.92 -6.50 -6.15
N TYR A 4 5.56 -6.49 -4.88
CA TYR A 4 4.89 -7.58 -4.19
C TYR A 4 3.49 -7.16 -3.72
N HIS A 5 2.50 -8.01 -3.97
CA HIS A 5 1.16 -7.88 -3.38
C HIS A 5 0.91 -9.08 -2.47
N TYR A 6 0.79 -8.86 -1.16
CA TYR A 6 0.46 -9.90 -0.19
C TYR A 6 -1.05 -9.99 -0.02
N TYR A 7 -1.56 -11.22 0.05
CA TYR A 7 -2.98 -11.49 0.16
C TYR A 7 -3.23 -12.81 0.89
N ASP A 8 -4.46 -13.01 1.33
CA ASP A 8 -4.92 -14.30 1.84
C ASP A 8 -5.31 -15.21 0.67
N LYS A 9 -4.67 -16.38 0.58
CA LYS A 9 -4.85 -17.35 -0.50
C LYS A 9 -6.31 -17.75 -0.72
N MET A 10 -7.13 -17.76 0.34
CA MET A 10 -8.55 -18.11 0.25
C MET A 10 -9.41 -16.98 -0.35
N THR A 11 -8.92 -15.75 -0.33
CA THR A 11 -9.61 -14.57 -0.89
C THR A 11 -9.14 -14.25 -2.30
N GLY A 12 -7.87 -14.51 -2.61
CA GLY A 12 -7.27 -14.15 -3.90
C GLY A 12 -6.66 -12.74 -3.91
N PRO A 13 -5.82 -12.43 -4.91
CA PRO A 13 -5.08 -11.18 -4.96
C PRO A 13 -5.95 -10.01 -5.46
N PHE A 14 -5.53 -8.79 -5.15
CA PHE A 14 -6.08 -7.53 -5.67
C PHE A 14 -7.58 -7.30 -5.39
N MET A 15 -8.07 -7.80 -4.26
CA MET A 15 -9.38 -7.47 -3.71
C MET A 15 -9.28 -6.17 -2.89
N ASN A 16 -10.12 -5.17 -3.19
CA ASN A 16 -9.98 -3.84 -2.62
C ASN A 16 -11.29 -3.32 -2.01
N LEU A 17 -11.28 -3.10 -0.69
CA LEU A 17 -12.43 -2.58 0.05
C LEU A 17 -12.84 -1.16 -0.40
N SER A 18 -11.91 -0.36 -0.90
CA SER A 18 -12.21 1.01 -1.34
C SER A 18 -13.05 1.06 -2.63
N GLU A 19 -13.13 -0.05 -3.37
CA GLU A 19 -14.01 -0.17 -4.56
C GLU A 19 -15.49 -0.41 -4.17
N LEU A 20 -15.76 -0.74 -2.92
CA LEU A 20 -17.10 -1.09 -2.43
C LEU A 20 -17.78 0.12 -1.79
N ALA A 21 -19.10 0.04 -1.59
CA ALA A 21 -19.82 0.98 -0.74
C ALA A 21 -19.38 0.86 0.73
N ASN A 22 -19.59 1.90 1.55
CA ASN A 22 -19.14 1.89 2.95
C ASN A 22 -19.81 0.79 3.76
N GLU A 23 -21.11 0.55 3.54
CA GLU A 23 -21.88 -0.50 4.21
C GLU A 23 -21.29 -1.89 3.90
N GLU A 24 -20.97 -2.15 2.63
CA GLU A 24 -20.41 -3.40 2.17
C GLU A 24 -18.97 -3.61 2.67
N ALA A 25 -18.12 -2.57 2.57
CA ALA A 25 -16.76 -2.61 3.08
C ALA A 25 -16.73 -2.90 4.59
N ASN A 26 -17.61 -2.24 5.36
CA ASN A 26 -17.73 -2.47 6.81
C ASN A 26 -18.27 -3.86 7.13
N PHE A 27 -19.23 -4.36 6.36
CA PHE A 27 -19.72 -5.73 6.49
C PHE A 27 -18.61 -6.75 6.27
N ILE A 28 -17.76 -6.57 5.24
CA ILE A 28 -16.62 -7.46 4.99
C ILE A 28 -15.58 -7.36 6.10
N LEU A 29 -15.26 -6.15 6.58
CA LEU A 29 -14.34 -5.98 7.71
C LEU A 29 -14.84 -6.68 8.98
N ASN A 30 -16.13 -6.62 9.27
CA ASN A 30 -16.73 -7.34 10.40
C ASN A 30 -16.66 -8.86 10.21
N LYS A 31 -16.95 -9.37 9.00
CA LYS A 31 -16.74 -10.78 8.69
C LYS A 31 -15.29 -11.22 8.84
N ILE A 32 -14.32 -10.39 8.46
CA ILE A 32 -12.90 -10.69 8.65
C ILE A 32 -12.58 -10.78 10.15
N LYS A 33 -13.09 -9.86 10.96
CA LYS A 33 -12.90 -9.89 12.43
C LYS A 33 -13.41 -11.19 13.05
N GLU A 34 -14.57 -11.67 12.61
CA GLU A 34 -15.19 -12.89 13.12
C GLU A 34 -14.45 -14.16 12.63
N ASN A 35 -14.11 -14.21 11.34
CA ASN A 35 -13.62 -15.46 10.71
C ASN A 35 -12.10 -15.59 10.70
N LYS A 36 -11.36 -14.48 10.77
CA LYS A 36 -9.89 -14.42 10.67
C LYS A 36 -9.32 -13.47 11.73
N PRO A 37 -9.57 -13.69 13.02
CA PRO A 37 -9.22 -12.75 14.08
C PRO A 37 -7.71 -12.52 14.24
N LYS A 38 -6.85 -13.39 13.67
CA LYS A 38 -5.39 -13.21 13.71
C LYS A 38 -4.86 -12.40 12.53
N ALA A 39 -5.67 -12.14 11.51
CA ALA A 39 -5.25 -11.33 10.37
C ALA A 39 -5.09 -9.85 10.77
N GLN A 40 -4.15 -9.15 10.14
CA GLN A 40 -3.90 -7.73 10.43
C GLN A 40 -5.14 -6.87 10.17
N SER A 41 -5.93 -7.20 9.15
CA SER A 41 -7.16 -6.48 8.80
C SER A 41 -8.28 -6.62 9.86
N ALA A 42 -8.25 -7.64 10.72
CA ALA A 42 -9.18 -7.76 11.85
C ALA A 42 -8.97 -6.67 12.91
N GLN A 43 -7.79 -6.05 12.96
CA GLN A 43 -7.47 -4.99 13.92
C GLN A 43 -7.97 -3.60 13.48
N ARG A 44 -8.57 -3.47 12.29
CA ARG A 44 -9.02 -2.19 11.74
C ARG A 44 -10.26 -1.68 12.49
N ASP A 45 -10.24 -0.43 12.91
CA ASP A 45 -11.40 0.23 13.55
C ASP A 45 -12.50 0.59 12.53
N TYR A 46 -13.62 1.14 13.03
CA TYR A 46 -14.77 1.51 12.20
C TYR A 46 -14.52 2.71 11.29
N GLU A 47 -13.51 3.53 11.59
CA GLU A 47 -13.14 4.72 10.80
C GLU A 47 -12.09 4.42 9.73
N TYR A 48 -11.55 3.21 9.72
CA TYR A 48 -10.48 2.81 8.81
C TYR A 48 -10.82 3.14 7.35
N MET A 49 -12.03 2.81 6.89
CA MET A 49 -12.43 3.06 5.50
C MET A 49 -12.55 4.56 5.20
N PHE A 50 -13.01 5.37 6.15
CA PHE A 50 -13.04 6.83 6.01
C PHE A 50 -11.62 7.38 5.82
N ARG A 51 -10.69 7.01 6.70
CA ARG A 51 -9.29 7.45 6.61
C ARG A 51 -8.60 6.94 5.35
N ARG A 52 -8.82 5.69 4.97
CA ARG A 52 -8.26 5.09 3.75
C ARG A 52 -8.65 5.89 2.51
N ARG A 53 -9.94 6.21 2.33
CA ARG A 53 -10.42 7.02 1.20
C ARG A 53 -9.86 8.44 1.22
N MET A 54 -9.74 9.05 2.40
CA MET A 54 -9.11 10.37 2.56
C MET A 54 -7.64 10.34 2.09
N TYR A 55 -6.86 9.33 2.49
CA TYR A 55 -5.48 9.19 2.04
C TYR A 55 -5.39 8.88 0.54
N GLU A 56 -6.28 8.05 -0.01
CA GLU A 56 -6.37 7.78 -1.45
C GLU A 56 -6.62 9.04 -2.29
N ASP A 57 -7.44 9.97 -1.80
CA ASP A 57 -7.66 11.27 -2.43
C ASP A 57 -6.39 12.14 -2.39
N ILE A 58 -5.67 12.16 -1.27
CA ILE A 58 -4.38 12.84 -1.16
C ILE A 58 -3.37 12.24 -2.15
N LEU A 59 -3.23 10.91 -2.18
CA LEU A 59 -2.31 10.21 -3.08
C LEU A 59 -2.61 10.55 -4.54
N ARG A 60 -3.88 10.54 -4.95
CA ARG A 60 -4.28 10.91 -6.32
C ARG A 60 -3.90 12.35 -6.63
N LYS A 61 -4.24 13.30 -5.75
CA LYS A 61 -3.96 14.73 -5.95
C LYS A 61 -2.47 15.00 -6.06
N GLU A 62 -1.67 14.43 -5.15
CA GLU A 62 -0.21 14.60 -5.18
C GLU A 62 0.42 13.94 -6.41
N PHE A 63 -0.10 12.80 -6.85
CA PHE A 63 0.44 12.14 -8.04
C PHE A 63 0.11 12.91 -9.33
N LEU A 64 -1.11 13.42 -9.45
CA LEU A 64 -1.51 14.27 -10.59
C LEU A 64 -0.67 15.55 -10.67
N LYS A 65 -0.34 16.19 -9.54
CA LYS A 65 0.55 17.36 -9.50
C LYS A 65 1.94 17.07 -10.07
N LYS A 66 2.39 15.81 -10.00
CA LYS A 66 3.68 15.34 -10.53
C LYS A 66 3.60 14.81 -11.97
N GLY A 67 2.45 14.96 -12.64
CA GLY A 67 2.23 14.47 -13.99
C GLY A 67 1.98 12.96 -14.08
N GLY A 68 1.65 12.32 -12.95
CA GLY A 68 1.25 10.92 -12.92
C GLY A 68 -0.03 10.66 -13.69
N ILE A 69 -0.15 9.45 -14.23
CA ILE A 69 -1.29 9.00 -15.04
C ILE A 69 -2.20 8.12 -14.18
N ILE A 70 -3.44 8.56 -14.01
CA ILE A 70 -4.48 7.84 -13.28
C ILE A 70 -5.44 7.21 -14.28
N LYS A 71 -5.52 5.87 -14.31
CA LYS A 71 -6.47 5.11 -15.14
C LYS A 71 -7.56 4.38 -14.32
N ARG A 72 -7.50 4.47 -12.98
CA ARG A 72 -8.50 3.89 -12.07
C ARG A 72 -8.76 4.78 -10.85
N ASP A 73 -9.93 4.61 -10.25
CA ASP A 73 -10.38 5.43 -9.11
C ASP A 73 -9.84 4.98 -7.76
N VAL A 74 -9.26 3.79 -7.62
CA VAL A 74 -8.68 3.33 -6.36
C VAL A 74 -7.41 2.57 -6.70
N PRO A 75 -6.23 2.86 -6.15
CA PRO A 75 -5.03 2.17 -6.59
C PRO A 75 -5.04 0.70 -6.15
N HIS A 76 -4.38 -0.16 -6.92
CA HIS A 76 -3.92 -1.44 -6.38
C HIS A 76 -2.71 -1.20 -5.51
N TYR A 77 -2.66 -1.89 -4.37
CA TYR A 77 -1.59 -1.72 -3.40
C TYR A 77 -0.57 -2.85 -3.55
N MET A 78 0.68 -2.46 -3.76
CA MET A 78 1.84 -3.34 -3.77
C MET A 78 2.92 -2.74 -2.89
N VAL A 79 4.02 -3.45 -2.69
CA VAL A 79 5.21 -2.94 -1.99
C VAL A 79 6.47 -3.23 -2.77
N VAL A 80 7.47 -2.37 -2.60
CA VAL A 80 8.79 -2.55 -3.20
C VAL A 80 9.54 -3.66 -2.49
N GLU A 81 10.01 -4.65 -3.25
CA GLU A 81 10.73 -5.84 -2.80
C GLU A 81 9.98 -6.67 -1.73
N HIS A 82 10.58 -7.79 -1.31
CA HIS A 82 9.96 -8.67 -0.33
C HIS A 82 9.98 -8.05 1.08
N SER A 83 8.89 -8.22 1.83
CA SER A 83 8.75 -7.76 3.22
C SER A 83 8.36 -8.95 4.11
N PRO A 84 9.28 -9.45 4.96
CA PRO A 84 8.97 -10.54 5.88
C PRO A 84 7.80 -10.21 6.80
N TRP A 85 7.69 -8.96 7.26
CA TRP A 85 6.59 -8.54 8.12
C TRP A 85 5.22 -8.60 7.44
N LEU A 86 5.09 -8.13 6.20
CA LEU A 86 3.81 -8.19 5.49
C LEU A 86 3.36 -9.62 5.19
N SER A 87 4.32 -10.56 5.08
CA SER A 87 3.99 -11.98 4.96
C SER A 87 3.25 -12.53 6.18
N THR A 88 3.32 -11.89 7.35
CA THR A 88 2.62 -12.32 8.57
C THR A 88 1.21 -11.73 8.72
N TRP A 89 0.77 -10.87 7.80
CA TRP A 89 -0.52 -10.17 7.92
C TRP A 89 -1.75 -11.05 7.67
N PHE A 90 -1.57 -12.20 7.04
CA PHE A 90 -2.64 -13.09 6.61
C PHE A 90 -2.45 -14.48 7.21
N GLU A 91 -3.56 -15.11 7.64
CA GLU A 91 -3.50 -16.47 8.19
C GLU A 91 -3.09 -17.50 7.13
N ASN A 92 -3.52 -17.32 5.88
CA ASN A 92 -3.09 -18.11 4.72
C ASN A 92 -2.35 -17.22 3.72
N SER A 93 -1.19 -16.69 4.13
CA SER A 93 -0.42 -15.74 3.35
C SER A 93 0.07 -16.29 2.01
N SER A 94 -0.12 -15.51 0.96
CA SER A 94 0.42 -15.72 -0.39
C SER A 94 0.81 -14.37 -0.98
N PHE A 95 1.57 -14.37 -2.08
CA PHE A 95 1.94 -13.13 -2.75
C PHE A 95 1.97 -13.27 -4.27
N VAL A 96 1.71 -12.15 -4.95
CA VAL A 96 2.03 -11.95 -6.37
C VAL A 96 3.31 -11.12 -6.44
N ARG A 97 4.25 -11.53 -7.30
CA ARG A 97 5.49 -10.79 -7.59
C ARG A 97 5.52 -10.41 -9.06
N ILE A 98 5.69 -9.12 -9.35
CA ILE A 98 5.67 -8.58 -10.71
C ILE A 98 6.91 -7.69 -10.90
N SER A 99 7.60 -7.79 -12.03
CA SER A 99 8.73 -6.90 -12.32
C SER A 99 8.22 -5.48 -12.52
N ILE A 100 8.93 -4.47 -12.00
CA ILE A 100 8.58 -3.06 -12.27
C ILE A 100 8.58 -2.75 -13.78
N GLU A 101 9.39 -3.48 -14.55
CA GLU A 101 9.52 -3.34 -16.01
C GLU A 101 8.24 -3.75 -16.77
N GLU A 102 7.33 -4.48 -16.13
CA GLU A 102 6.04 -4.85 -16.73
C GLU A 102 4.97 -3.76 -16.60
N PHE A 103 5.27 -2.68 -15.87
CA PHE A 103 4.36 -1.57 -15.66
C PHE A 103 4.78 -0.34 -16.47
N ASP A 104 3.80 0.49 -16.83
CA ASP A 104 4.06 1.89 -17.12
C ASP A 104 4.32 2.62 -15.81
N THR A 105 5.58 2.99 -15.54
CA THR A 105 6.00 3.66 -14.30
C THR A 105 5.30 5.00 -14.08
N LYS A 106 4.77 5.63 -15.13
CA LYS A 106 3.95 6.85 -15.00
C LYS A 106 2.57 6.59 -14.39
N THR A 107 2.17 5.33 -14.27
CA THR A 107 0.94 4.92 -13.59
C THR A 107 1.18 4.42 -12.17
N ILE A 108 2.39 4.58 -11.63
CA ILE A 108 2.75 4.14 -10.28
C ILE A 108 3.25 5.32 -9.45
N SER A 109 2.70 5.46 -8.24
CA SER A 109 3.24 6.36 -7.23
C SER A 109 3.67 5.62 -5.98
N PHE A 110 4.54 6.24 -5.18
CA PHE A 110 5.14 5.60 -4.01
C PHE A 110 5.08 6.49 -2.77
N THR A 111 5.02 5.85 -1.61
CA THR A 111 5.36 6.47 -0.32
C THR A 111 6.44 5.65 0.35
N TYR A 112 7.39 6.33 0.98
CA TYR A 112 8.41 5.66 1.78
C TYR A 112 7.85 5.33 3.17
N GLY A 113 7.16 4.19 3.25
CA GLY A 113 6.27 3.84 4.36
C GLY A 113 4.83 3.64 3.89
N ASP A 114 3.97 3.20 4.81
CA ASP A 114 2.51 3.15 4.62
C ASP A 114 1.96 4.59 4.44
N SER A 115 1.03 4.77 3.52
CA SER A 115 0.37 6.05 3.24
C SER A 115 -0.36 6.64 4.46
N HIS A 116 -0.91 5.83 5.37
CA HIS A 116 -1.60 6.29 6.59
C HIS A 116 -0.67 7.08 7.51
N PRO A 117 0.44 6.53 8.03
CA PRO A 117 1.37 7.34 8.80
C PRO A 117 1.94 8.46 7.94
N THR A 118 2.30 8.21 6.67
CA THR A 118 2.89 9.21 5.75
C THR A 118 2.07 10.49 5.61
N PHE A 119 0.74 10.39 5.53
CA PHE A 119 -0.14 11.54 5.36
C PHE A 119 -1.01 11.85 6.58
N SER A 120 -0.78 11.17 7.71
CA SER A 120 -1.48 11.46 8.96
C SER A 120 -1.44 12.97 9.26
N PRO A 121 -2.60 13.61 9.52
CA PRO A 121 -2.67 15.04 9.83
C PRO A 121 -2.16 15.35 11.24
N TRP A 122 -2.16 14.34 12.13
CA TRP A 122 -1.74 14.48 13.51
C TRP A 122 -0.22 14.67 13.62
N PRO A 123 0.24 15.58 14.49
CA PRO A 123 1.67 15.76 14.76
C PRO A 123 2.33 14.47 15.22
N ARG A 124 3.56 14.23 14.75
CA ARG A 124 4.37 13.07 15.13
C ARG A 124 5.80 13.51 15.41
N ASP A 125 6.46 12.77 16.31
CA ASP A 125 7.87 13.02 16.69
C ASP A 125 8.84 12.85 15.51
N ASP A 126 8.37 12.21 14.43
CA ASP A 126 9.13 11.91 13.23
C ASP A 126 8.76 12.78 12.02
N ASP A 127 7.97 13.86 12.23
CA ASP A 127 7.55 14.81 11.18
C ASP A 127 8.73 15.55 10.52
N TRP A 128 9.91 15.53 11.12
CA TRP A 128 11.15 16.08 10.54
C TRP A 128 11.76 15.19 9.44
N LYS A 129 11.36 13.92 9.35
CA LYS A 129 11.87 12.99 8.33
C LYS A 129 11.46 13.48 6.95
N GLU A 130 12.40 13.49 6.01
CA GLU A 130 12.17 14.17 4.73
C GLU A 130 11.08 13.53 3.85
N TYR A 131 10.73 12.28 4.14
CA TYR A 131 9.73 11.51 3.40
C TYR A 131 8.31 11.60 4.01
N ARG A 132 8.15 12.33 5.11
CA ARG A 132 6.83 12.66 5.67
C ARG A 132 6.05 13.52 4.69
N ARG A 133 4.75 13.27 4.57
CA ARG A 133 3.81 14.03 3.74
C ARG A 133 4.27 14.20 2.28
N LYS A 134 5.01 13.20 1.76
CA LYS A 134 5.49 13.19 0.38
C LYS A 134 5.05 11.93 -0.34
N LEU A 135 4.71 12.12 -1.60
CA LEU A 135 4.51 11.08 -2.58
C LEU A 135 5.61 11.20 -3.63
N TYR A 136 6.05 10.06 -4.15
CA TYR A 136 7.17 9.96 -5.06
C TYR A 136 6.75 9.34 -6.40
N THR A 137 7.32 9.83 -7.50
CA THR A 137 7.34 9.10 -8.78
C THR A 137 8.34 7.95 -8.72
N TYR A 138 8.39 7.14 -9.78
CA TYR A 138 9.38 6.06 -9.89
C TYR A 138 10.82 6.57 -9.79
N GLU A 139 11.16 7.63 -10.51
CA GLU A 139 12.51 8.19 -10.50
C GLU A 139 12.86 8.77 -9.12
N GLU A 140 11.90 9.44 -8.47
CA GLU A 140 12.13 10.04 -7.15
C GLU A 140 12.27 8.99 -6.05
N ILE A 141 11.48 7.89 -6.07
CA ILE A 141 11.58 6.86 -5.03
C ILE A 141 12.93 6.12 -5.09
N LEU A 142 13.53 5.96 -6.28
CA LEU A 142 14.86 5.37 -6.42
C LEU A 142 15.93 6.19 -5.68
N GLU A 143 15.85 7.52 -5.71
CA GLU A 143 16.78 8.38 -4.96
C GLU A 143 16.56 8.29 -3.45
N ILE A 144 15.31 8.15 -3.00
CA ILE A 144 15.01 7.93 -1.58
C ILE A 144 15.52 6.58 -1.10
N ILE A 145 15.31 5.51 -1.89
CA ILE A 145 15.85 4.17 -1.60
C ILE A 145 17.37 4.21 -1.55
N LYS A 146 18.02 4.90 -2.49
CA LYS A 146 19.48 5.05 -2.49
C LYS A 146 19.99 5.75 -1.24
N LYS A 147 19.25 6.72 -0.70
CA LYS A 147 19.63 7.49 0.48
C LYS A 147 19.39 6.76 1.80
N TYR A 148 18.28 6.05 1.94
CA TYR A 148 17.87 5.44 3.21
C TYR A 148 17.83 3.92 3.22
N GLY A 149 17.98 3.27 2.08
CA GLY A 149 17.80 1.84 1.91
C GLY A 149 16.33 1.43 1.88
N LEU A 150 16.07 0.14 2.08
CA LEU A 150 14.72 -0.42 2.15
C LEU A 150 14.29 -0.56 3.63
N PRO A 151 13.11 -0.06 4.04
CA PRO A 151 12.66 -0.17 5.43
C PRO A 151 12.56 -1.59 5.95
N GLN A 152 12.27 -2.56 5.08
CA GLN A 152 12.31 -3.99 5.42
C GLN A 152 13.71 -4.53 5.76
N ASP A 153 14.78 -3.80 5.45
CA ASP A 153 16.15 -4.18 5.80
C ASP A 153 16.60 -3.51 7.10
N TRP A 154 16.36 -2.19 7.24
CA TRP A 154 16.85 -1.42 8.40
C TRP A 154 15.84 -1.27 9.55
N ASN A 155 14.55 -1.53 9.32
CA ASN A 155 13.48 -1.38 10.33
C ASN A 155 12.41 -2.48 10.20
N ASN A 156 12.81 -3.71 9.91
CA ASN A 156 11.89 -4.86 9.80
C ASN A 156 11.11 -5.13 11.11
N ASP A 157 11.64 -4.70 12.26
CA ASP A 157 11.02 -4.84 13.58
C ASP A 157 10.25 -3.58 14.04
N GLY A 158 10.26 -2.50 13.25
CA GLY A 158 9.47 -1.29 13.50
C GLY A 158 9.95 -0.44 14.68
N ASN A 159 11.13 -0.72 15.22
CA ASN A 159 11.66 -0.01 16.39
C ASN A 159 12.06 1.44 16.08
N TYR A 160 12.23 1.81 14.81
CA TYR A 160 12.70 3.14 14.36
C TYR A 160 11.62 3.99 13.68
N GLY A 161 10.35 3.62 13.88
CA GLY A 161 9.19 4.29 13.31
C GLY A 161 8.30 3.35 12.51
N PRO A 162 7.26 3.88 11.85
CA PRO A 162 6.25 3.07 11.19
C PRO A 162 6.71 2.54 9.82
N GLU A 163 7.80 3.07 9.27
CA GLU A 163 8.31 2.65 7.96
C GLU A 163 8.89 1.24 8.05
N ARG A 164 8.15 0.25 7.55
CA ARG A 164 8.55 -1.16 7.50
C ARG A 164 8.58 -1.72 6.07
N TYR A 165 8.11 -0.93 5.11
CA TYR A 165 8.13 -1.19 3.67
C TYR A 165 7.94 0.14 2.91
N ILE A 166 8.11 0.11 1.60
CA ILE A 166 7.74 1.21 0.70
C ILE A 166 6.45 0.80 -0.01
N GLU A 167 5.39 1.59 0.13
CA GLU A 167 4.09 1.33 -0.49
C GLU A 167 4.11 1.84 -1.94
N ALA A 168 3.64 1.00 -2.86
CA ALA A 168 3.46 1.31 -4.27
C ALA A 168 1.96 1.30 -4.60
N HIS A 169 1.50 2.36 -5.26
CA HIS A 169 0.12 2.59 -5.66
C HIS A 169 0.02 2.46 -7.17
N ILE A 170 -0.60 1.40 -7.65
CA ILE A 170 -0.75 1.13 -9.08
C ILE A 170 -2.08 1.70 -9.55
N TRP A 171 -2.02 2.70 -10.42
CA TRP A 171 -3.17 3.44 -10.94
C TRP A 171 -3.68 2.92 -12.29
N SER A 172 -3.32 1.70 -12.68
CA SER A 172 -3.76 1.03 -13.91
C SER A 172 -4.07 -0.45 -13.67
N ASP A 173 -5.04 -0.99 -14.42
CA ASP A 173 -5.33 -2.43 -14.51
C ASP A 173 -4.44 -3.18 -15.51
N ASP A 174 -3.74 -2.48 -16.42
CA ASP A 174 -3.10 -3.06 -17.61
C ASP A 174 -2.18 -4.25 -17.28
N THR A 175 -1.34 -4.08 -16.27
CA THR A 175 -0.43 -5.14 -15.80
C THR A 175 -1.13 -6.07 -14.82
N ILE A 176 -1.94 -5.53 -13.90
CA ILE A 176 -2.60 -6.30 -12.83
C ILE A 176 -3.55 -7.37 -13.36
N ASN A 177 -4.28 -7.08 -14.45
CA ASN A 177 -5.22 -8.02 -15.05
C ASN A 177 -4.55 -9.30 -15.57
N LYS A 178 -3.25 -9.30 -15.84
CA LYS A 178 -2.49 -10.50 -16.24
C LYS A 178 -2.28 -11.48 -15.07
N TYR A 179 -2.45 -11.00 -13.84
CA TYR A 179 -2.17 -11.73 -12.60
C TYR A 179 -3.42 -11.96 -11.73
N ARG A 180 -4.57 -11.45 -12.16
CA ARG A 180 -5.87 -11.82 -11.59
C ARG A 180 -6.22 -13.22 -12.08
N ILE A 181 -6.13 -14.19 -11.18
CA ILE A 181 -6.63 -15.54 -11.44
C ILE A 181 -8.15 -15.49 -11.24
N PHE A 182 -8.91 -15.65 -12.33
CA PHE A 182 -10.36 -15.83 -12.31
C PHE A 182 -10.72 -17.29 -12.05
#